data_AF-A0A942BTU0-F1
#
_entry.id   AF-A0A942BTU0-F1
#
_cell.length_a   1.000
_cell.length_b   1.000
_cell.length_c   1.000
_cell.angle_alpha   90.00
_cell.angle_beta   90.00
_cell.angle_gamma   90.00
#
_symmetry.space_group_name_H-M   'P 1'
#
loop_
_entity.id
_entity.type
_entity.pdbx_description
1 polymer ?
#
loop_
_entity_poly.entity_id
_entity_poly.type
_entity_poly.pdbx_seq_one_letter_code
_entity_poly.pdbx_strand_id
1 'polypeptide(L)'
;MSPVPALLPTYAPFPFNLARGEGDRIFDDQGGAWMDCYGGHCVCGTGHGHPAVVEAIIAQAKTLPFYSAAGDLAIRHEAAARLTAFAGMASAFFCNSGAEANESALKVAIQLTGRKKLAAFEGAFHGRTLLALSATDEASLQSPLQGLLAPVTRLPFNDSASLDAADFSELAAVIVEPIQSMAGVRVASDAWLAALRAKCDASGSLLIFDEVQTGMGRLGSPFAAHHFGVKPDLITAAKSLASGVPMGALLMSESIAAALKPGDLGSTFGGGPLACAALIATLKVITGETLMARALEAESFLRNQIQGTDVRAIRGAGLLLGLETGDAAALKAHLFARRILAGSSKDPRVLRLMPPLTLTDASLAALVEAIHTYRAEAA
;
A
#
# COMPACT_ATOMS: atom_id res chain seq x y z
N MET A 1 -25.76 29.02 -8.37
CA MET A 1 -24.73 28.08 -7.87
C MET A 1 -25.36 26.70 -7.91
N SER A 2 -24.72 25.71 -8.53
CA SER A 2 -25.17 24.32 -8.40
C SER A 2 -25.20 23.95 -6.92
N PRO A 3 -26.22 23.21 -6.44
CA PRO A 3 -26.28 22.81 -5.05
C PRO A 3 -25.03 22.01 -4.68
N VAL A 4 -24.42 22.35 -3.55
CA VAL A 4 -23.31 21.56 -2.99
C VAL A 4 -23.87 20.18 -2.63
N PRO A 5 -23.32 19.08 -3.16
CA PRO A 5 -23.83 17.75 -2.89
C PRO A 5 -23.63 17.37 -1.43
N ALA A 6 -24.52 16.52 -0.88
CA ALA A 6 -24.42 16.01 0.48
C ALA A 6 -23.15 15.17 0.71
N LEU A 7 -22.64 14.53 -0.35
CA LEU A 7 -21.35 13.85 -0.38
C LEU A 7 -20.35 14.70 -1.18
N LEU A 8 -19.26 15.13 -0.54
CA LEU A 8 -18.23 15.95 -1.18
C LEU A 8 -17.51 15.14 -2.29
N PRO A 9 -17.42 15.65 -3.53
CA PRO A 9 -16.68 15.00 -4.60
C PRO A 9 -15.18 15.10 -4.35
N THR A 10 -14.57 14.00 -3.91
CA THR A 10 -13.13 13.91 -3.63
C THR A 10 -12.34 13.18 -4.71
N TYR A 11 -13.02 12.46 -5.60
CA TYR A 11 -12.46 11.76 -6.75
C TYR A 11 -13.39 11.89 -7.96
N ALA A 12 -12.84 11.73 -9.17
CA ALA A 12 -13.65 11.54 -10.36
C ALA A 12 -14.34 10.16 -10.30
N PRO A 13 -15.68 10.08 -10.36
CA PRO A 13 -16.38 8.79 -10.29
C PRO A 13 -16.26 8.03 -11.61
N PHE A 14 -16.45 6.71 -11.56
CA PHE A 14 -16.77 5.95 -12.76
C PHE A 14 -18.10 6.42 -13.36
N PRO A 15 -18.33 6.26 -14.68
CA PRO A 15 -19.58 6.65 -15.33
C PRO A 15 -20.75 5.68 -15.02
N PHE A 16 -20.63 4.85 -13.99
CA PHE A 16 -21.60 3.85 -13.55
C PHE A 16 -21.50 3.64 -12.03
N ASN A 17 -22.58 3.14 -11.42
CA ASN A 17 -22.57 2.75 -10.01
C ASN A 17 -22.06 1.33 -9.84
N LEU A 18 -21.37 1.05 -8.74
CA LEU A 18 -20.96 -0.31 -8.37
C LEU A 18 -22.06 -0.97 -7.53
N ALA A 19 -22.47 -2.18 -7.91
CA ALA A 19 -23.55 -2.92 -7.26
C ALA A 19 -23.05 -4.12 -6.45
N ARG A 20 -22.08 -4.88 -6.97
CA ARG A 20 -21.45 -6.02 -6.27
C ARG A 20 -20.01 -6.26 -6.73
N GLY A 21 -19.27 -7.06 -5.99
CA GLY A 21 -17.96 -7.57 -6.40
C GLY A 21 -17.83 -9.06 -6.08
N GLU A 22 -17.06 -9.77 -6.90
CA GLU A 22 -16.79 -11.20 -6.74
C GLU A 22 -15.42 -11.54 -7.35
N GLY A 23 -14.50 -12.08 -6.54
CA GLY A 23 -13.16 -12.45 -6.99
C GLY A 23 -12.39 -11.26 -7.59
N ASP A 24 -12.01 -11.36 -8.85
CA ASP A 24 -11.29 -10.32 -9.60
C ASP A 24 -12.23 -9.42 -10.45
N ARG A 25 -13.53 -9.41 -10.15
CA ARG A 25 -14.56 -8.64 -10.86
C ARG A 25 -15.33 -7.72 -9.93
N ILE A 26 -15.76 -6.59 -10.50
CA ILE A 26 -16.85 -5.77 -9.97
C ILE A 26 -17.97 -5.66 -11.00
N PHE A 27 -19.19 -5.45 -10.53
CA PHE A 27 -20.38 -5.42 -11.37
C PHE A 27 -21.09 -4.09 -11.17
N ASP A 28 -21.43 -3.45 -12.28
CA ASP A 28 -22.23 -2.24 -12.26
C ASP A 28 -23.72 -2.53 -12.00
N ASP A 29 -24.49 -1.48 -11.76
CA ASP A 29 -25.93 -1.54 -11.51
C ASP A 29 -26.77 -1.91 -12.76
N GLN A 30 -26.14 -2.04 -13.92
CA GLN A 30 -26.74 -2.52 -15.18
C GLN A 30 -26.33 -3.97 -15.50
N GLY A 31 -25.63 -4.65 -14.59
CA GLY A 31 -25.18 -6.03 -14.74
C GLY A 31 -23.90 -6.21 -15.56
N GLY A 32 -23.22 -5.12 -15.95
CA GLY A 32 -21.93 -5.16 -16.61
C GLY A 32 -20.83 -5.65 -15.66
N ALA A 33 -20.07 -6.67 -16.10
CA ALA A 33 -18.93 -7.19 -15.37
C ALA A 33 -17.64 -6.47 -15.81
N TRP A 34 -16.87 -6.00 -14.83
CA TRP A 34 -15.61 -5.27 -15.02
C TRP A 34 -14.48 -6.04 -14.36
N MET A 35 -13.41 -6.32 -15.11
CA MET A 35 -12.18 -6.87 -14.55
C MET A 35 -11.49 -5.80 -13.72
N ASP A 36 -11.22 -6.11 -12.45
CA ASP A 36 -10.58 -5.18 -11.53
C ASP A 36 -9.06 -5.40 -11.46
N CYS A 37 -8.33 -4.76 -12.38
CA CYS A 37 -6.86 -4.68 -12.28
C CYS A 37 -6.38 -3.49 -11.44
N TYR A 38 -7.26 -2.90 -10.63
CA TYR A 38 -6.97 -1.75 -9.77
C TYR A 38 -7.08 -2.07 -8.27
N GLY A 39 -7.94 -3.02 -7.91
CA GLY A 39 -8.14 -3.51 -6.55
C GLY A 39 -8.63 -2.45 -5.57
N GLY A 40 -9.33 -1.41 -6.06
CA GLY A 40 -9.75 -0.27 -5.24
C GLY A 40 -8.57 0.46 -4.59
N HIS A 41 -7.52 0.78 -5.36
CA HIS A 41 -6.24 1.27 -4.85
C HIS A 41 -5.47 0.24 -4.00
N CYS A 42 -5.38 -1.02 -4.47
CA CYS A 42 -4.66 -2.12 -3.79
C CYS A 42 -5.28 -2.59 -2.46
N VAL A 43 -6.56 -2.32 -2.23
CA VAL A 43 -7.27 -2.67 -0.98
C VAL A 43 -7.80 -4.11 -1.02
N CYS A 44 -8.35 -4.55 -2.15
CA CYS A 44 -9.01 -5.86 -2.28
C CYS A 44 -8.00 -6.99 -2.52
N GLY A 45 -7.08 -7.20 -1.57
CA GLY A 45 -5.94 -8.12 -1.70
C GLY A 45 -6.35 -9.56 -2.06
N THR A 46 -7.35 -10.12 -1.39
CA THR A 46 -7.87 -11.47 -1.67
C THR A 46 -9.00 -11.49 -2.71
N GLY A 47 -9.29 -10.34 -3.33
CA GLY A 47 -10.43 -10.17 -4.21
C GLY A 47 -11.71 -9.80 -3.47
N HIS A 48 -12.74 -9.51 -4.23
CA HIS A 48 -14.04 -9.05 -3.74
C HIS A 48 -14.84 -10.21 -3.18
N GLY A 49 -15.33 -10.05 -1.95
CA GLY A 49 -16.25 -11.02 -1.34
C GLY A 49 -15.66 -12.41 -1.08
N HIS A 50 -14.35 -12.50 -0.83
CA HIS A 50 -13.68 -13.79 -0.59
C HIS A 50 -14.40 -14.57 0.54
N PRO A 51 -14.89 -15.81 0.30
CA PRO A 51 -15.76 -16.51 1.26
C PRO A 51 -15.18 -16.60 2.66
N ALA A 52 -13.91 -16.99 2.79
CA ALA A 52 -13.24 -17.12 4.09
C ALA A 52 -13.17 -15.79 4.87
N VAL A 53 -13.02 -14.65 4.17
CA VAL A 53 -12.97 -13.32 4.82
C VAL A 53 -14.37 -12.89 5.24
N VAL A 54 -15.37 -13.07 4.35
CA VAL A 54 -16.77 -12.74 4.62
C VAL A 54 -17.32 -13.55 5.79
N GLU A 55 -17.08 -14.86 5.81
CA GLU A 55 -17.51 -15.74 6.90
C GLU A 55 -16.89 -15.37 8.24
N ALA A 56 -15.59 -15.03 8.27
CA ALA A 56 -14.91 -14.57 9.48
C ALA A 56 -15.51 -13.27 10.02
N ILE A 57 -15.82 -12.32 9.13
CA ILE A 57 -16.46 -11.05 9.51
C ILE A 57 -17.87 -11.32 10.07
N ILE A 58 -18.69 -12.14 9.40
CA ILE A 58 -20.05 -12.48 9.84
C ILE A 58 -20.03 -13.17 11.20
N ALA A 59 -19.13 -14.15 11.39
CA ALA A 59 -18.99 -14.86 12.65
C ALA A 59 -18.62 -13.88 13.77
N GLN A 60 -17.62 -13.04 13.55
CA GLN A 60 -17.18 -12.07 14.55
C GLN A 60 -18.26 -11.00 14.84
N ALA A 61 -19.03 -10.58 13.84
CA ALA A 61 -20.14 -9.64 14.02
C ALA A 61 -21.25 -10.19 14.93
N LYS A 62 -21.53 -11.50 14.84
CA LYS A 62 -22.49 -12.19 15.72
C LYS A 62 -21.96 -12.33 17.15
N THR A 63 -20.65 -12.41 17.33
CA THR A 63 -20.03 -12.56 18.65
C THR A 63 -19.81 -11.23 19.36
N LEU A 64 -19.03 -10.33 18.75
CA LEU A 64 -18.73 -9.02 19.30
C LEU A 64 -18.28 -8.08 18.17
N PRO A 65 -19.12 -7.13 17.74
CA PRO A 65 -18.77 -6.21 16.65
C PRO A 65 -17.72 -5.18 17.08
N PHE A 66 -17.77 -4.71 18.33
CA PHE A 66 -16.83 -3.71 18.83
C PHE A 66 -16.70 -3.73 20.35
N TYR A 67 -15.46 -3.57 20.81
CA TYR A 67 -15.12 -3.02 22.11
C TYR A 67 -13.75 -2.32 21.99
N SER A 68 -13.49 -1.30 22.80
CA SER A 68 -12.30 -0.45 22.65
C SER A 68 -11.00 -1.17 23.03
N ALA A 69 -9.87 -0.48 22.84
CA ALA A 69 -8.56 -0.96 23.30
C ALA A 69 -8.47 -1.23 24.81
N ALA A 70 -9.41 -0.70 25.61
CA ALA A 70 -9.49 -0.96 27.05
C ALA A 70 -9.94 -2.40 27.38
N GLY A 71 -10.62 -3.08 26.46
CA GLY A 71 -10.92 -4.50 26.62
C GLY A 71 -9.77 -5.37 26.15
N ASP A 72 -9.44 -6.37 26.95
CA ASP A 72 -8.54 -7.45 26.56
C ASP A 72 -9.30 -8.43 25.64
N LEU A 73 -8.79 -8.62 24.42
CA LEU A 73 -9.47 -9.38 23.37
C LEU A 73 -8.52 -10.42 22.78
N ALA A 74 -8.83 -11.70 22.97
CA ALA A 74 -8.03 -12.81 22.44
C ALA A 74 -7.80 -12.70 20.93
N ILE A 75 -8.82 -12.28 20.16
CA ILE A 75 -8.70 -12.10 18.71
C ILE A 75 -7.71 -11.00 18.31
N ARG A 76 -7.55 -9.96 19.14
CA ARG A 76 -6.58 -8.89 18.90
C ARG A 76 -5.16 -9.40 19.10
N HIS A 77 -4.94 -10.20 20.14
CA HIS A 77 -3.65 -10.87 20.39
C HIS A 77 -3.30 -11.84 19.27
N GLU A 78 -4.26 -12.66 18.83
CA GLU A 78 -4.07 -13.58 17.71
C GLU A 78 -3.72 -12.83 16.42
N ALA A 79 -4.47 -11.76 16.10
CA ALA A 79 -4.21 -10.93 14.94
C ALA A 79 -2.80 -10.31 14.98
N ALA A 80 -2.40 -9.77 16.13
CA ALA A 80 -1.06 -9.23 16.34
C ALA A 80 0.01 -10.31 16.13
N ALA A 81 -0.10 -11.45 16.81
CA ALA A 81 0.87 -12.54 16.75
C ALA A 81 1.04 -13.09 15.32
N ARG A 82 -0.07 -13.26 14.58
CA ARG A 82 -0.01 -13.73 13.19
C ARG A 82 0.62 -12.71 12.27
N LEU A 83 0.26 -11.43 12.40
CA LEU A 83 0.79 -10.37 11.54
C LEU A 83 2.28 -10.13 11.80
N THR A 84 2.72 -10.09 13.06
CA THR A 84 4.13 -9.89 13.40
C THR A 84 4.98 -11.06 12.94
N ALA A 85 4.50 -12.30 13.11
CA ALA A 85 5.16 -13.50 12.58
C ALA A 85 5.25 -13.47 11.05
N PHE A 86 4.16 -13.10 10.36
CA PHE A 86 4.15 -12.96 8.89
C PHE A 86 5.13 -11.88 8.40
N ALA A 87 5.28 -10.79 9.16
CA ALA A 87 6.14 -9.67 8.81
C ALA A 87 7.60 -9.79 9.29
N GLY A 88 7.94 -10.79 10.11
CA GLY A 88 9.26 -10.87 10.76
C GLY A 88 9.55 -9.73 11.75
N MET A 89 8.50 -9.15 12.35
CA MET A 89 8.55 -8.04 13.31
C MET A 89 8.18 -8.53 14.73
N ALA A 90 8.44 -7.72 15.75
CA ALA A 90 8.25 -8.15 17.15
C ALA A 90 6.86 -7.76 17.70
N SER A 91 6.37 -6.57 17.36
CA SER A 91 5.14 -6.02 17.93
C SER A 91 4.31 -5.27 16.90
N ALA A 92 3.01 -5.14 17.15
CA ALA A 92 2.06 -4.43 16.30
C ALA A 92 1.20 -3.46 17.12
N PHE A 93 1.05 -2.24 16.60
CA PHE A 93 0.00 -1.31 16.99
C PHE A 93 -1.02 -1.21 15.86
N PHE A 94 -2.31 -1.28 16.18
CA PHE A 94 -3.39 -1.23 15.18
C PHE A 94 -4.09 0.13 15.15
N CYS A 95 -4.41 0.58 13.94
CA CYS A 95 -5.15 1.80 13.63
C CYS A 95 -6.14 1.51 12.47
N ASN A 96 -6.66 2.55 11.79
CA ASN A 96 -7.77 2.41 10.84
C ASN A 96 -7.38 2.66 9.38
N SER A 97 -6.22 3.26 9.14
CA SER A 97 -5.75 3.59 7.79
C SER A 97 -4.22 3.63 7.71
N GLY A 98 -3.70 3.64 6.48
CA GLY A 98 -2.27 3.84 6.22
C GLY A 98 -1.78 5.22 6.66
N ALA A 99 -2.60 6.26 6.55
CA ALA A 99 -2.25 7.59 7.03
C ALA A 99 -2.07 7.59 8.56
N GLU A 100 -2.96 6.95 9.31
CA GLU A 100 -2.79 6.79 10.77
C GLU A 100 -1.57 5.94 11.14
N ALA A 101 -1.27 4.90 10.36
CA ALA A 101 -0.09 4.06 10.58
C ALA A 101 1.20 4.87 10.38
N ASN A 102 1.29 5.64 9.29
CA ASN A 102 2.42 6.53 9.01
C ASN A 102 2.53 7.66 10.02
N GLU A 103 1.41 8.26 10.43
CA GLU A 103 1.38 9.27 11.49
C GLU A 103 1.97 8.70 12.79
N SER A 104 1.57 7.48 13.16
CA SER A 104 2.04 6.80 14.36
C SER A 104 3.54 6.46 14.27
N ALA A 105 4.01 5.98 13.11
CA ALA A 105 5.42 5.66 12.88
C ALA A 105 6.32 6.89 13.04
N LEU A 106 5.93 8.01 12.42
CA LEU A 106 6.66 9.27 12.50
C LEU A 106 6.64 9.84 13.93
N LYS A 107 5.51 9.75 14.64
CA LYS A 107 5.43 10.14 16.06
C LYS A 107 6.37 9.33 16.94
N VAL A 108 6.38 8.00 16.78
CA VAL A 108 7.27 7.10 17.53
C VAL A 108 8.73 7.49 17.29
N ALA A 109 9.12 7.72 16.04
CA ALA A 109 10.48 8.14 15.73
C ALA A 109 10.87 9.48 16.37
N ILE A 110 10.00 10.49 16.31
CA ILE A 110 10.23 11.79 16.95
C ILE A 110 10.36 11.62 18.47
N GLN A 111 9.47 10.84 19.08
CA GLN A 111 9.46 10.62 20.52
C GLN A 111 10.74 9.92 21.00
N LEU A 112 11.16 8.85 20.33
CA LEU A 112 12.29 8.03 20.78
C LEU A 112 13.64 8.66 20.51
N THR A 113 13.78 9.40 19.40
CA THR A 113 15.05 10.07 19.07
C THR A 113 15.17 11.45 19.71
N GLY A 114 14.06 12.08 20.12
CA GLY A 114 14.00 13.48 20.56
C GLY A 114 14.22 14.49 19.43
N ARG A 115 14.38 14.04 18.19
CA ARG A 115 14.61 14.87 17.00
C ARG A 115 13.26 15.18 16.32
N LYS A 116 13.17 16.30 15.61
CA LYS A 116 11.93 16.72 14.92
C LYS A 116 12.00 16.61 13.40
N LYS A 117 13.21 16.57 12.84
CA LYS A 117 13.44 16.58 11.40
C LYS A 117 13.21 15.20 10.82
N LEU A 118 12.50 15.12 9.72
CA LEU A 118 12.23 13.89 8.98
C LEU A 118 13.02 13.91 7.67
N ALA A 119 13.25 12.74 7.07
CA ALA A 119 13.57 12.66 5.65
C ALA A 119 12.55 11.80 4.92
N ALA A 120 12.20 12.23 3.72
CA ALA A 120 11.30 11.53 2.80
C ALA A 120 11.75 11.83 1.37
N PHE A 121 11.21 11.10 0.40
CA PHE A 121 11.72 11.14 -0.96
C PHE A 121 10.81 11.91 -1.91
N GLU A 122 11.36 12.50 -2.96
CA GLU A 122 10.57 13.02 -4.08
C GLU A 122 9.62 11.93 -4.59
N GLY A 123 8.44 12.31 -5.08
CA GLY A 123 7.39 11.40 -5.56
C GLY A 123 6.65 10.61 -4.47
N ALA A 124 7.01 10.73 -3.19
CA ALA A 124 6.41 9.94 -2.11
C ALA A 124 4.94 10.28 -1.82
N PHE A 125 4.17 9.30 -1.37
CA PHE A 125 2.81 9.49 -0.87
C PHE A 125 2.57 8.66 0.40
N HIS A 126 2.56 9.34 1.56
CA HIS A 126 2.41 8.71 2.86
C HIS A 126 1.06 9.01 3.55
N GLY A 127 0.23 9.89 2.99
CA GLY A 127 -1.10 10.19 3.48
C GLY A 127 -1.39 11.68 3.59
N ARG A 128 -2.51 12.01 4.23
CA ARG A 128 -3.04 13.38 4.29
C ARG A 128 -3.25 13.92 5.72
N THR A 129 -2.89 13.16 6.75
CA THR A 129 -2.75 13.65 8.13
C THR A 129 -1.48 14.48 8.29
N LEU A 130 -1.33 15.32 9.31
CA LEU A 130 -0.30 16.38 9.30
C LEU A 130 1.15 15.87 9.16
N LEU A 131 1.59 14.87 9.93
CA LEU A 131 2.95 14.32 9.79
C LEU A 131 3.10 13.51 8.51
N ALA A 132 2.12 12.68 8.17
CA ALA A 132 2.11 11.91 6.93
C ALA A 132 2.12 12.81 5.68
N LEU A 133 1.43 13.95 5.74
CA LEU A 133 1.40 14.97 4.69
C LEU A 133 2.72 15.74 4.63
N SER A 134 3.37 15.98 5.77
CA SER A 134 4.72 16.56 5.80
C SER A 134 5.71 15.68 5.03
N ALA A 135 5.58 14.36 5.15
CA ALA A 135 6.38 13.39 4.42
C ALA A 135 5.90 13.11 2.98
N THR A 136 4.66 13.44 2.62
CA THR A 136 4.14 13.30 1.24
C THR A 136 4.72 14.38 0.33
N ASP A 137 5.04 14.04 -0.91
CA ASP A 137 5.52 15.00 -1.91
C ASP A 137 4.35 15.50 -2.77
N GLU A 138 3.63 16.49 -2.23
CA GLU A 138 2.47 17.11 -2.89
C GLU A 138 2.29 18.57 -2.45
N ALA A 139 3.00 19.48 -3.13
CA ALA A 139 3.02 20.90 -2.80
C ALA A 139 1.63 21.56 -2.76
N SER A 140 0.71 21.11 -3.62
CA SER A 140 -0.67 21.64 -3.66
C SER A 140 -1.44 21.38 -2.37
N LEU A 141 -1.20 20.24 -1.71
CA LEU A 141 -1.82 19.87 -0.44
C LEU A 141 -1.08 20.47 0.76
N GLN A 142 0.22 20.70 0.63
CA GLN A 142 1.06 21.24 1.70
C GLN A 142 0.96 22.77 1.83
N SER A 143 0.84 23.49 0.72
CA SER A 143 0.90 24.96 0.70
C SER A 143 -0.12 25.62 1.63
N PRO A 144 -1.40 25.17 1.72
CA PRO A 144 -2.37 25.75 2.64
C PRO A 144 -2.09 25.48 4.13
N LEU A 145 -1.19 24.54 4.44
CA LEU A 145 -0.88 24.09 5.81
C LEU A 145 0.57 24.42 6.21
N GLN A 146 1.25 25.27 5.45
CA GLN A 146 2.60 25.74 5.76
C GLN A 146 2.66 26.29 7.19
N GLY A 147 3.72 25.94 7.92
CA GLY A 147 3.90 26.28 9.33
C GLY A 147 3.33 25.26 10.33
N LEU A 148 2.39 24.39 9.91
CA LEU A 148 1.91 23.25 10.73
C LEU A 148 2.64 21.94 10.43
N LEU A 149 3.31 21.87 9.27
CA LEU A 149 4.02 20.67 8.82
C LEU A 149 5.36 20.52 9.55
N ALA A 150 5.77 19.27 9.77
CA ALA A 150 7.07 18.94 10.32
C ALA A 150 8.19 19.28 9.33
N PRO A 151 9.39 19.67 9.81
CA PRO A 151 10.53 19.91 8.93
C PRO A 151 10.97 18.61 8.27
N VAL A 152 11.03 18.60 6.93
CA VAL A 152 11.38 17.42 6.12
C VAL A 152 12.53 17.75 5.18
N THR A 153 13.62 16.99 5.24
CA THR A 153 14.62 16.93 4.17
C THR A 153 14.04 16.08 3.04
N ARG A 154 13.72 16.71 1.91
CA ARG A 154 13.28 16.01 0.70
C ARG A 154 14.49 15.57 -0.11
N LEU A 155 14.64 14.26 -0.31
CA LEU A 155 15.76 13.67 -1.07
C LEU A 155 15.27 13.10 -2.42
N PRO A 156 16.07 13.15 -3.48
CA PRO A 156 15.77 12.40 -4.70
C PRO A 156 15.69 10.90 -4.42
N PHE A 157 14.69 10.23 -5.00
CA PHE A 157 14.49 8.80 -4.81
C PHE A 157 15.54 8.00 -5.60
N ASN A 158 16.13 6.99 -4.96
CA ASN A 158 17.13 6.09 -5.57
C ASN A 158 18.42 6.79 -6.05
N ASP A 159 18.76 7.92 -5.44
CA ASP A 159 20.01 8.66 -5.69
C ASP A 159 20.98 8.51 -4.50
N SER A 160 22.13 7.86 -4.71
CA SER A 160 23.10 7.62 -3.63
C SER A 160 23.85 8.87 -3.20
N ALA A 161 24.12 9.80 -4.13
CA ALA A 161 24.89 11.01 -3.83
C ALA A 161 24.17 11.90 -2.81
N SER A 162 22.84 12.02 -2.92
CA SER A 162 22.02 12.76 -1.94
C SER A 162 22.01 12.11 -0.55
N LEU A 163 22.11 10.78 -0.46
CA LEU A 163 22.25 10.10 0.83
C LEU A 163 23.60 10.44 1.49
N ASP A 164 24.66 10.64 0.70
CA ASP A 164 25.98 11.03 1.21
C ASP A 164 26.05 12.50 1.62
N ALA A 165 25.33 13.37 0.93
CA ALA A 165 25.29 14.79 1.24
C ALA A 165 24.39 15.14 2.44
N ALA A 166 23.40 14.32 2.75
CA ALA A 166 22.46 14.58 3.83
C ALA A 166 23.04 14.26 5.22
N ASP A 167 22.77 15.13 6.21
CA ASP A 167 23.10 14.86 7.61
C ASP A 167 22.00 14.04 8.29
N PHE A 168 22.23 12.74 8.42
CA PHE A 168 21.29 11.82 9.07
C PHE A 168 21.25 11.97 10.59
N SER A 169 22.24 12.62 11.21
CA SER A 169 22.31 12.77 12.67
C SER A 169 21.27 13.76 13.22
N GLU A 170 20.72 14.63 12.37
CA GLU A 170 19.61 15.52 12.73
C GLU A 170 18.24 14.85 12.57
N LEU A 171 18.16 13.70 11.90
CA LEU A 171 16.91 13.08 11.51
C LEU A 171 16.35 12.19 12.62
N ALA A 172 15.06 12.34 12.90
CA ALA A 172 14.29 11.42 13.71
C ALA A 172 14.02 10.12 12.96
N ALA A 173 13.60 10.25 11.70
CA ALA A 173 13.30 9.13 10.84
C ALA A 173 13.55 9.44 9.38
N VAL A 174 13.78 8.37 8.62
CA VAL A 174 13.68 8.34 7.17
C VAL A 174 12.56 7.41 6.78
N ILE A 175 11.53 7.96 6.12
CA ILE A 175 10.38 7.20 5.63
C ILE A 175 10.48 7.02 4.11
N VAL A 176 10.28 5.79 3.65
CA VAL A 176 10.39 5.42 2.23
C VAL A 176 9.35 4.36 1.85
N GLU A 177 8.74 4.51 0.68
CA GLU A 177 8.06 3.41 -0.01
C GLU A 177 9.13 2.61 -0.77
N PRO A 178 9.38 1.32 -0.49
CA PRO A 178 10.37 0.53 -1.24
C PRO A 178 10.06 0.46 -2.74
N ILE A 179 8.77 0.50 -3.09
CA ILE A 179 8.27 0.77 -4.43
C ILE A 179 7.25 1.90 -4.37
N GLN A 180 7.59 3.07 -4.93
CA GLN A 180 6.70 4.22 -5.01
C GLN A 180 5.66 4.01 -6.11
N SER A 181 4.53 3.43 -5.72
CA SER A 181 3.46 3.06 -6.64
C SER A 181 2.88 4.29 -7.36
N MET A 182 2.55 5.34 -6.61
CA MET A 182 1.93 6.56 -7.15
C MET A 182 2.87 7.35 -8.08
N ALA A 183 4.19 7.25 -7.88
CA ALA A 183 5.20 7.98 -8.67
C ALA A 183 5.54 7.33 -10.02
N GLY A 184 4.76 6.35 -10.48
CA GLY A 184 5.04 5.58 -11.69
C GLY A 184 5.76 4.26 -11.41
N VAL A 185 5.42 3.62 -10.29
CA VAL A 185 5.94 2.32 -9.85
C VAL A 185 7.48 2.31 -9.86
N ARG A 186 8.08 3.33 -9.24
CA ARG A 186 9.54 3.46 -9.15
C ARG A 186 10.05 2.49 -8.10
N VAL A 187 10.93 1.58 -8.51
CA VAL A 187 11.51 0.54 -7.65
C VAL A 187 12.83 1.06 -7.12
N ALA A 188 13.02 1.02 -5.80
CA ALA A 188 14.33 1.32 -5.21
C ALA A 188 15.34 0.23 -5.60
N SER A 189 16.60 0.60 -5.79
CA SER A 189 17.64 -0.41 -6.00
C SER A 189 18.05 -1.04 -4.66
N ASP A 190 18.42 -2.32 -4.69
CA ASP A 190 18.87 -3.07 -3.51
C ASP A 190 20.04 -2.37 -2.81
N ALA A 191 21.02 -1.91 -3.60
CA ALA A 191 22.20 -1.21 -3.09
C ALA A 191 21.83 0.09 -2.39
N TRP A 192 20.87 0.84 -2.93
CA TRP A 192 20.43 2.10 -2.35
C TRP A 192 19.63 1.90 -1.06
N LEU A 193 18.71 0.91 -1.01
CA LEU A 193 17.99 0.58 0.22
C LEU A 193 18.94 0.07 1.32
N ALA A 194 19.93 -0.75 0.97
CA ALA A 194 20.95 -1.20 1.91
C ALA A 194 21.80 -0.03 2.44
N ALA A 195 22.21 0.89 1.56
CA ALA A 195 22.92 2.11 1.96
C ALA A 195 22.08 3.01 2.87
N LEU A 196 20.79 3.14 2.58
CA LEU A 196 19.85 3.90 3.41
C LEU A 196 19.73 3.31 4.83
N ARG A 197 19.59 1.99 4.94
CA ARG A 197 19.61 1.27 6.22
C ARG A 197 20.90 1.52 6.99
N ALA A 198 22.05 1.36 6.35
CA ALA A 198 23.35 1.55 6.98
C ALA A 198 23.53 2.98 7.53
N LYS A 199 23.03 4.00 6.81
CA LYS A 199 23.05 5.39 7.27
C LYS A 199 22.16 5.62 8.48
N CYS A 200 20.96 5.03 8.49
CA CYS A 200 20.07 5.07 9.65
C CYS A 200 20.72 4.42 10.89
N ASP A 201 21.39 3.27 10.71
CA ASP A 201 22.10 2.60 11.81
C ASP A 201 23.24 3.45 12.37
N ALA A 202 24.03 4.08 11.50
CA ALA A 202 25.16 4.90 11.91
C ALA A 202 24.76 6.19 12.63
N SER A 203 23.60 6.78 12.30
CA SER A 203 23.15 8.07 12.83
C SER A 203 22.17 7.96 14.01
N GLY A 204 21.58 6.79 14.20
CA GLY A 204 20.47 6.56 15.12
C GLY A 204 19.12 7.11 14.65
N SER A 205 18.98 7.52 13.38
CA SER A 205 17.67 7.84 12.80
C SER A 205 16.91 6.55 12.49
N LEU A 206 15.60 6.51 12.72
CA LEU A 206 14.81 5.29 12.45
C LEU A 206 14.48 5.14 10.96
N LEU A 207 14.63 3.94 10.41
CA LEU A 207 14.15 3.62 9.07
C LEU A 207 12.70 3.12 9.12
N ILE A 208 11.82 3.77 8.36
CA ILE A 208 10.42 3.41 8.22
C ILE A 208 10.16 2.97 6.78
N PHE A 209 9.72 1.74 6.59
CA PHE A 209 9.15 1.32 5.30
C PHE A 209 7.64 1.55 5.31
N ASP A 210 7.19 2.44 4.43
CA ASP A 210 5.79 2.55 4.08
C ASP A 210 5.42 1.42 3.13
N GLU A 211 4.82 0.38 3.69
CA GLU A 211 4.41 -0.82 2.99
C GLU A 211 2.88 -0.92 2.85
N VAL A 212 2.19 0.21 2.95
CA VAL A 212 0.74 0.29 2.75
C VAL A 212 0.35 -0.25 1.38
N GLN A 213 1.20 -0.13 0.36
CA GLN A 213 0.96 -0.67 -1.00
C GLN A 213 1.80 -1.88 -1.37
N THR A 214 2.95 -2.09 -0.74
CA THR A 214 3.90 -3.15 -1.11
C THR A 214 3.81 -4.38 -0.20
N GLY A 215 3.14 -4.27 0.94
CA GLY A 215 2.98 -5.35 1.90
C GLY A 215 1.92 -6.38 1.52
N MET A 216 1.66 -7.30 2.45
CA MET A 216 0.58 -8.29 2.39
C MET A 216 0.63 -9.19 1.16
N GLY A 217 1.81 -9.71 0.81
CA GLY A 217 1.97 -10.67 -0.28
C GLY A 217 2.07 -10.04 -1.68
N ARG A 218 1.91 -8.72 -1.80
CA ARG A 218 1.79 -8.00 -3.07
C ARG A 218 2.94 -8.26 -4.04
N LEU A 219 4.16 -8.31 -3.53
CA LEU A 219 5.38 -8.49 -4.32
C LEU A 219 5.80 -9.96 -4.46
N GLY A 220 4.94 -10.91 -4.06
CA GLY A 220 5.30 -12.32 -3.95
C GLY A 220 6.09 -12.67 -2.67
N SER A 221 6.15 -11.74 -1.72
CA SER A 221 6.73 -11.91 -0.40
C SER A 221 5.82 -11.26 0.65
N PRO A 222 5.94 -11.60 1.95
CA PRO A 222 5.05 -11.06 2.97
C PRO A 222 5.02 -9.51 2.97
N PHE A 223 6.20 -8.92 2.88
CA PHE A 223 6.46 -7.49 2.78
C PHE A 223 7.67 -7.25 1.87
N ALA A 224 7.81 -6.04 1.31
CA ALA A 224 8.97 -5.61 0.53
C ALA A 224 10.27 -5.67 1.34
N ALA A 225 10.23 -5.49 2.66
CA ALA A 225 11.37 -5.76 3.54
C ALA A 225 11.98 -7.17 3.31
N HIS A 226 11.13 -8.17 3.02
CA HIS A 226 11.58 -9.52 2.67
C HIS A 226 12.08 -9.60 1.23
N HIS A 227 11.39 -8.92 0.31
CA HIS A 227 11.76 -8.89 -1.12
C HIS A 227 13.16 -8.32 -1.33
N PHE A 228 13.46 -7.20 -0.67
CA PHE A 228 14.74 -6.50 -0.77
C PHE A 228 15.79 -7.00 0.23
N GLY A 229 15.41 -7.86 1.18
CA GLY A 229 16.33 -8.32 2.24
C GLY A 229 16.80 -7.22 3.20
N VAL A 230 16.06 -6.11 3.31
CA VAL A 230 16.39 -4.97 4.18
C VAL A 230 15.34 -4.85 5.28
N LYS A 231 15.75 -5.00 6.53
CA LYS A 231 14.86 -4.89 7.70
C LYS A 231 14.80 -3.45 8.22
N PRO A 232 13.65 -2.77 8.15
CA PRO A 232 13.47 -1.45 8.74
C PRO A 232 13.22 -1.55 10.26
N ASP A 233 13.28 -0.42 10.97
CA ASP A 233 12.89 -0.34 12.38
C ASP A 233 11.37 -0.44 12.54
N LEU A 234 10.66 0.14 11.56
CA LEU A 234 9.21 0.26 11.51
C LEU A 234 8.67 -0.11 10.13
N ILE A 235 7.58 -0.85 10.09
CA ILE A 235 6.79 -1.11 8.86
C ILE A 235 5.38 -0.57 9.08
N THR A 236 4.85 0.19 8.13
CA THR A 236 3.42 0.54 8.13
C THR A 236 2.66 -0.29 7.09
N ALA A 237 1.47 -0.76 7.47
CA ALA A 237 0.63 -1.61 6.64
C ALA A 237 -0.82 -1.14 6.69
N ALA A 238 -1.56 -1.26 5.59
CA ALA A 238 -3.00 -1.02 5.49
C ALA A 238 -3.54 -1.67 4.21
N LYS A 239 -4.58 -1.11 3.60
CA LYS A 239 -5.14 -1.53 2.30
C LYS A 239 -5.47 -3.03 2.27
N SER A 240 -4.62 -3.83 1.62
CA SER A 240 -4.76 -5.30 1.55
C SER A 240 -4.75 -5.98 2.93
N LEU A 241 -4.32 -5.30 3.99
CA LEU A 241 -4.20 -5.83 5.36
C LEU A 241 -5.43 -6.61 5.84
N ALA A 242 -6.64 -6.10 5.58
CA ALA A 242 -7.89 -6.72 6.00
C ALA A 242 -8.91 -6.82 4.85
N SER A 243 -8.42 -6.96 3.62
CA SER A 243 -9.19 -7.25 2.40
C SER A 243 -10.50 -6.45 2.25
N GLY A 244 -10.45 -5.14 2.51
CA GLY A 244 -11.60 -4.23 2.38
C GLY A 244 -12.16 -3.67 3.70
N VAL A 245 -11.85 -4.28 4.84
CA VAL A 245 -12.19 -3.69 6.15
C VAL A 245 -11.16 -2.60 6.50
N PRO A 246 -11.58 -1.38 6.90
CA PRO A 246 -10.65 -0.32 7.31
C PRO A 246 -9.74 -0.77 8.45
N MET A 247 -8.45 -0.88 8.16
CA MET A 247 -7.43 -1.26 9.13
C MET A 247 -6.06 -0.74 8.67
N GLY A 248 -5.30 -0.25 9.65
CA GLY A 248 -3.87 0.00 9.50
C GLY A 248 -3.10 -0.67 10.65
N ALA A 249 -1.80 -0.85 10.45
CA ALA A 249 -0.90 -1.37 11.47
C ALA A 249 0.46 -0.68 11.38
N LEU A 250 1.06 -0.43 12.54
CA LEU A 250 2.47 -0.11 12.72
C LEU A 250 3.15 -1.33 13.33
N LEU A 251 4.07 -1.93 12.59
CA LEU A 251 4.87 -3.07 13.02
C LEU A 251 6.25 -2.58 13.44
N MET A 252 6.74 -3.10 14.56
CA MET A 252 7.90 -2.54 15.24
C MET A 252 8.93 -3.61 15.54
N SER A 253 10.21 -3.24 15.48
CA SER A 253 11.29 -4.05 16.04
C SER A 253 11.15 -4.16 17.57
N GLU A 254 11.83 -5.14 18.15
CA GLU A 254 11.77 -5.39 19.59
C GLU A 254 12.28 -4.19 20.40
N SER A 255 13.40 -3.59 19.99
CA SER A 255 13.99 -2.43 20.67
C SER A 255 13.05 -1.22 20.70
N ILE A 256 12.33 -0.96 19.60
CA ILE A 256 11.35 0.12 19.54
C ILE A 256 10.13 -0.20 20.40
N ALA A 257 9.60 -1.42 20.30
CA ALA A 257 8.44 -1.84 21.08
C ALA A 257 8.69 -1.78 22.60
N ALA A 258 9.89 -2.19 23.04
CA ALA A 258 10.28 -2.17 24.45
C ALA A 258 10.45 -0.76 25.03
N ALA A 259 10.69 0.24 24.18
CA ALA A 259 10.87 1.63 24.60
C ALA A 259 9.53 2.38 24.77
N LEU A 260 8.45 1.88 24.18
CA LEU A 260 7.12 2.49 24.27
C LEU A 260 6.41 2.14 25.57
N LYS A 261 5.59 3.07 26.06
CA LYS A 261 4.81 2.98 27.29
C LYS A 261 3.31 3.05 26.99
N PRO A 262 2.45 2.50 27.87
CA PRO A 262 1.01 2.71 27.78
C PRO A 262 0.67 4.20 27.67
N GLY A 263 -0.09 4.58 26.65
CA GLY A 263 -0.48 5.96 26.37
C GLY A 263 0.32 6.68 25.28
N ASP A 264 1.47 6.15 24.86
CA ASP A 264 2.27 6.74 23.76
C ASP A 264 1.53 6.68 22.41
N LEU A 265 0.79 5.59 22.20
CA LEU A 265 -0.08 5.37 21.05
C LEU A 265 -1.50 5.06 21.50
N GLY A 266 -2.48 5.38 20.67
CA GLY A 266 -3.89 5.14 20.95
C GLY A 266 -4.78 5.28 19.73
N SER A 267 -5.85 4.47 19.70
CA SER A 267 -6.91 4.53 18.71
C SER A 267 -8.18 3.93 19.30
N THR A 268 -9.34 4.57 19.09
CA THR A 268 -10.62 4.05 19.58
C THR A 268 -11.02 2.78 18.84
N PHE A 269 -10.90 2.78 17.51
CA PHE A 269 -11.32 1.70 16.62
C PHE A 269 -10.17 0.75 16.24
N GLY A 270 -8.92 1.20 16.42
CA GLY A 270 -7.74 0.43 16.09
C GLY A 270 -7.72 -0.94 16.79
N GLY A 271 -7.55 -2.00 16.01
CA GLY A 271 -7.56 -3.37 16.53
C GLY A 271 -8.94 -3.82 17.02
N GLY A 272 -10.01 -3.29 16.43
CA GLY A 272 -11.38 -3.76 16.68
C GLY A 272 -11.56 -5.24 16.26
N PRO A 273 -12.46 -6.00 16.92
CA PRO A 273 -12.62 -7.43 16.67
C PRO A 273 -12.91 -7.78 15.20
N LEU A 274 -13.80 -7.03 14.54
CA LEU A 274 -14.16 -7.27 13.13
C LEU A 274 -12.95 -7.14 12.19
N ALA A 275 -12.16 -6.08 12.35
CA ALA A 275 -10.95 -5.87 11.57
C ALA A 275 -9.90 -6.95 11.86
N CYS A 276 -9.76 -7.37 13.11
CA CYS A 276 -8.88 -8.47 13.49
C CYS A 276 -9.31 -9.80 12.85
N ALA A 277 -10.60 -10.13 12.83
CA ALA A 277 -11.13 -11.32 12.15
C ALA A 277 -10.84 -11.29 10.65
N ALA A 278 -11.07 -10.15 10.00
CA ALA A 278 -10.79 -9.96 8.58
C ALA A 278 -9.29 -10.09 8.26
N LEU A 279 -8.41 -9.53 9.10
CA LEU A 279 -6.96 -9.67 8.99
C LEU A 279 -6.52 -11.14 9.11
N ILE A 280 -6.98 -11.85 10.14
CA ILE A 280 -6.64 -13.26 10.36
C ILE A 280 -7.05 -14.11 9.14
N ALA A 281 -8.28 -13.92 8.64
CA ALA A 281 -8.77 -14.61 7.46
C ALA A 281 -7.96 -14.24 6.20
N THR A 282 -7.61 -12.95 6.04
CA THR A 282 -6.77 -12.48 4.94
C THR A 282 -5.39 -13.16 4.94
N LEU A 283 -4.72 -13.21 6.09
CA LEU A 283 -3.43 -13.90 6.23
C LEU A 283 -3.55 -15.40 5.91
N LYS A 284 -4.63 -16.04 6.38
CA LYS A 284 -4.90 -17.46 6.09
C LYS A 284 -5.09 -17.71 4.59
N VAL A 285 -5.81 -16.83 3.90
CA VAL A 285 -6.02 -16.94 2.45
C VAL A 285 -4.72 -16.72 1.68
N ILE A 286 -3.97 -15.65 2.00
CA ILE A 286 -2.68 -15.36 1.34
C ILE A 286 -1.71 -16.54 1.46
N THR A 287 -1.61 -17.13 2.65
CA THR A 287 -0.69 -18.24 2.92
C THR A 287 -1.21 -19.59 2.42
N GLY A 288 -2.46 -19.92 2.70
CA GLY A 288 -3.07 -21.22 2.40
C GLY A 288 -3.38 -21.44 0.93
N GLU A 289 -3.72 -20.39 0.19
CA GLU A 289 -3.96 -20.45 -1.26
C GLU A 289 -2.72 -20.09 -2.09
N THR A 290 -1.55 -20.00 -1.44
CA THR A 290 -0.25 -19.74 -2.09
C THR A 290 -0.24 -18.46 -2.94
N LEU A 291 -0.97 -17.42 -2.52
CA LEU A 291 -1.19 -16.21 -3.31
C LEU A 291 0.09 -15.39 -3.59
N MET A 292 1.13 -15.56 -2.77
CA MET A 292 2.45 -14.99 -3.03
C MET A 292 3.12 -15.63 -4.25
N ALA A 293 3.08 -16.95 -4.38
CA ALA A 293 3.59 -17.64 -5.57
C ALA A 293 2.77 -17.26 -6.81
N ARG A 294 1.44 -17.21 -6.66
CA ARG A 294 0.54 -16.75 -7.72
C ARG A 294 0.89 -15.35 -8.23
N ALA A 295 1.25 -14.43 -7.35
CA ALA A 295 1.65 -13.07 -7.75
C ALA A 295 2.90 -13.07 -8.64
N LEU A 296 3.89 -13.92 -8.34
CA LEU A 296 5.11 -14.07 -9.13
C LEU A 296 4.84 -14.77 -10.48
N GLU A 297 3.98 -15.79 -10.49
CA GLU A 297 3.56 -16.48 -11.70
C GLU A 297 2.83 -15.53 -12.66
N ALA A 298 1.88 -14.76 -12.14
CA ALA A 298 1.12 -13.79 -12.92
C ALA A 298 2.01 -12.66 -13.48
N GLU A 299 2.96 -12.19 -12.67
CA GLU A 299 3.99 -11.25 -13.12
C GLU A 299 4.79 -11.83 -14.30
N SER A 300 5.36 -13.02 -14.11
CA SER A 300 6.18 -13.70 -15.12
C SER A 300 5.40 -13.92 -16.43
N PHE A 301 4.15 -14.39 -16.31
CA PHE A 301 3.27 -14.55 -17.45
C PHE A 301 3.05 -13.23 -18.18
N LEU A 302 2.68 -12.15 -17.48
CA LEU A 302 2.45 -10.85 -18.11
C LEU A 302 3.71 -10.35 -18.82
N ARG A 303 4.88 -10.43 -18.16
CA ARG A 303 6.18 -10.02 -18.74
C ARG A 303 6.53 -10.77 -20.02
N ASN A 304 6.25 -12.07 -20.07
CA ASN A 304 6.54 -12.88 -21.25
C ASN A 304 5.52 -12.65 -22.38
N GLN A 305 4.25 -12.44 -22.03
CA GLN A 305 3.19 -12.42 -23.02
C GLN A 305 3.02 -11.07 -23.72
N ILE A 306 3.39 -9.94 -23.11
CA ILE A 306 3.19 -8.62 -23.73
C ILE A 306 4.41 -8.09 -24.51
N GLN A 307 5.40 -8.97 -24.78
CA GLN A 307 6.52 -8.62 -25.64
C GLN A 307 6.04 -8.23 -27.04
N GLY A 308 6.67 -7.20 -27.64
CA GLY A 308 6.30 -6.71 -28.97
C GLY A 308 5.02 -5.86 -29.01
N THR A 309 4.43 -5.51 -27.87
CA THR A 309 3.33 -4.53 -27.77
C THR A 309 3.87 -3.11 -27.61
N ASP A 310 2.98 -2.11 -27.59
CA ASP A 310 3.35 -0.71 -27.31
C ASP A 310 3.69 -0.45 -25.83
N VAL A 311 3.57 -1.47 -24.97
CA VAL A 311 4.12 -1.43 -23.61
C VAL A 311 5.62 -1.70 -23.68
N ARG A 312 6.41 -0.65 -23.46
CA ARG A 312 7.87 -0.62 -23.60
C ARG A 312 8.60 -1.30 -22.45
N ALA A 313 8.04 -1.24 -21.25
CA ALA A 313 8.61 -1.86 -20.06
C ALA A 313 7.54 -2.17 -19.01
N ILE A 314 7.82 -3.17 -18.18
CA ILE A 314 7.07 -3.43 -16.94
C ILE A 314 7.98 -3.12 -15.76
N ARG A 315 7.55 -2.17 -14.93
CA ARG A 315 8.16 -1.81 -13.64
C ARG A 315 7.44 -2.51 -12.49
N GLY A 316 8.06 -2.56 -11.32
CA GLY A 316 7.49 -3.16 -10.11
C GLY A 316 7.79 -4.66 -9.97
N ALA A 317 7.07 -5.30 -9.06
CA ALA A 317 7.23 -6.72 -8.72
C ALA A 317 5.90 -7.33 -8.27
N GLY A 318 5.76 -8.65 -8.42
CA GLY A 318 4.54 -9.39 -8.16
C GLY A 318 3.34 -8.77 -8.88
N LEU A 319 2.30 -8.45 -8.12
CA LEU A 319 1.08 -7.81 -8.66
C LEU A 319 0.99 -6.33 -8.29
N LEU A 320 2.13 -5.65 -8.09
CA LEU A 320 2.22 -4.19 -8.13
C LEU A 320 3.06 -3.79 -9.33
N LEU A 321 2.41 -3.63 -10.48
CA LEU A 321 3.08 -3.45 -11.76
C LEU A 321 2.79 -2.10 -12.38
N GLY A 322 3.80 -1.54 -13.05
CA GLY A 322 3.68 -0.34 -13.88
C GLY A 322 3.90 -0.70 -15.34
N LEU A 323 2.93 -0.48 -16.21
CA LEU A 323 3.09 -0.61 -17.66
C LEU A 323 3.53 0.73 -18.23
N GLU A 324 4.79 0.79 -18.69
CA GLU A 324 5.34 1.96 -19.35
C GLU A 324 4.99 1.94 -20.83
N THR A 325 4.35 2.99 -21.31
CA THR A 325 3.89 3.16 -22.70
C THR A 325 4.15 4.61 -23.16
N GLY A 326 3.87 4.91 -24.44
CA GLY A 326 3.92 6.29 -24.95
C GLY A 326 2.86 7.20 -24.31
N ASP A 327 1.67 6.66 -24.04
CA ASP A 327 0.54 7.37 -23.43
C ASP A 327 -0.26 6.43 -22.51
N ALA A 328 -0.07 6.56 -21.19
CA ALA A 328 -0.77 5.71 -20.22
C ALA A 328 -2.26 6.03 -20.11
N ALA A 329 -2.67 7.26 -20.43
CA ALA A 329 -4.08 7.65 -20.40
C ALA A 329 -4.83 6.99 -21.58
N ALA A 330 -4.24 6.98 -22.77
CA ALA A 330 -4.79 6.29 -23.93
C ALA A 330 -4.89 4.77 -23.68
N LEU A 331 -3.83 4.14 -23.15
CA LEU A 331 -3.90 2.71 -22.77
C LEU A 331 -4.99 2.46 -21.72
N LYS A 332 -5.10 3.31 -20.69
CA LYS A 332 -6.16 3.20 -19.68
C LYS A 332 -7.56 3.27 -20.31
N ALA A 333 -7.78 4.21 -21.23
CA ALA A 333 -9.06 4.36 -21.92
C ALA A 333 -9.38 3.14 -22.80
N HIS A 334 -8.37 2.59 -23.49
CA HIS A 334 -8.50 1.38 -24.28
C HIS A 334 -8.88 0.14 -23.46
N LEU A 335 -8.24 -0.03 -22.29
CA LEU A 335 -8.58 -1.06 -21.32
C LEU A 335 -9.99 -0.85 -20.74
N PHE A 336 -10.34 0.39 -20.42
CA PHE A 336 -11.66 0.74 -19.90
C PHE A 336 -12.78 0.42 -20.91
N ALA A 337 -12.58 0.70 -22.19
CA ALA A 337 -13.51 0.32 -23.26
C ALA A 337 -13.74 -1.20 -23.37
N ARG A 338 -12.81 -2.00 -22.85
CA ARG A 338 -12.89 -3.47 -22.74
C ARG A 338 -13.36 -3.95 -21.37
N ARG A 339 -13.86 -3.04 -20.53
CA ARG A 339 -14.29 -3.29 -19.15
C ARG A 339 -13.17 -3.76 -18.23
N ILE A 340 -11.97 -3.23 -18.42
CA ILE A 340 -10.80 -3.50 -17.58
C ILE A 340 -10.42 -2.23 -16.83
N LEU A 341 -10.46 -2.29 -15.51
CA LEU A 341 -10.13 -1.16 -14.64
C LEU A 341 -8.64 -1.19 -14.28
N ALA A 342 -7.96 -0.07 -14.47
CA ALA A 342 -6.55 0.11 -14.16
C ALA A 342 -6.29 1.46 -13.49
N GLY A 343 -5.15 1.58 -12.79
CA GLY A 343 -4.76 2.77 -12.05
C GLY A 343 -3.95 3.76 -12.87
N SER A 344 -4.04 5.04 -12.54
CA SER A 344 -3.11 6.08 -13.03
C SER A 344 -1.96 6.30 -12.04
N SER A 345 -0.86 6.86 -12.54
CA SER A 345 0.29 7.31 -11.75
C SER A 345 0.62 8.78 -12.05
N LYS A 346 1.55 9.37 -11.29
CA LYS A 346 2.09 10.72 -11.56
C LYS A 346 3.00 10.76 -12.80
N ASP A 347 3.58 9.61 -13.20
CA ASP A 347 4.29 9.52 -14.48
C ASP A 347 3.24 9.26 -15.58
N PRO A 348 3.00 10.22 -16.52
CA PRO A 348 1.96 10.08 -17.54
C PRO A 348 2.22 8.95 -18.55
N ARG A 349 3.42 8.35 -18.49
CA ARG A 349 3.81 7.20 -19.32
C ARG A 349 3.55 5.87 -18.63
N VAL A 350 3.22 5.85 -17.34
CA VAL A 350 3.07 4.62 -16.56
C VAL A 350 1.63 4.41 -16.09
N LEU A 351 0.99 3.37 -16.62
CA LEU A 351 -0.26 2.82 -16.11
C LEU A 351 0.03 1.87 -14.95
N ARG A 352 -0.81 1.84 -13.91
CA ARG A 352 -0.65 0.92 -12.78
C ARG A 352 -1.63 -0.24 -12.84
N LEU A 353 -1.11 -1.42 -12.57
CA LEU A 353 -1.88 -2.64 -12.31
C LEU A 353 -1.63 -3.07 -10.86
N MET A 354 -2.71 -3.26 -10.14
CA MET A 354 -2.75 -3.70 -8.75
C MET A 354 -4.00 -4.57 -8.49
N PRO A 355 -4.19 -5.65 -9.27
CA PRO A 355 -5.35 -6.54 -9.15
C PRO A 355 -5.38 -7.24 -7.77
N PRO A 356 -6.48 -7.89 -7.39
CA PRO A 356 -6.45 -8.94 -6.38
C PRO A 356 -5.35 -9.97 -6.63
N LEU A 357 -4.78 -10.54 -5.58
CA LEU A 357 -3.80 -11.63 -5.69
C LEU A 357 -4.44 -12.93 -6.22
N THR A 358 -5.76 -13.02 -6.12
CA THR A 358 -6.60 -14.08 -6.67
C THR A 358 -6.93 -13.89 -8.17
N LEU A 359 -6.27 -12.96 -8.87
CA LEU A 359 -6.44 -12.74 -10.31
C LEU A 359 -6.35 -14.08 -11.06
N THR A 360 -7.40 -14.41 -11.81
CA THR A 360 -7.52 -15.70 -12.50
C THR A 360 -6.68 -15.73 -13.78
N ASP A 361 -6.31 -16.93 -14.25
CA ASP A 361 -5.61 -17.09 -15.54
C ASP A 361 -6.43 -16.58 -16.72
N ALA A 362 -7.75 -16.77 -16.67
CA ALA A 362 -8.66 -16.24 -17.69
C ALA A 362 -8.63 -14.70 -17.73
N SER A 363 -8.67 -14.05 -16.57
CA SER A 363 -8.51 -12.59 -16.47
C SER A 363 -7.15 -12.11 -16.95
N LEU A 364 -6.09 -12.83 -16.58
CA LEU A 364 -4.73 -12.49 -17.00
C LEU A 364 -4.55 -12.62 -18.52
N ALA A 365 -5.10 -13.68 -19.13
CA ALA A 365 -5.12 -13.85 -20.58
C ALA A 365 -5.93 -12.74 -21.29
N ALA A 366 -7.10 -12.38 -20.75
CA ALA A 366 -7.91 -11.29 -21.29
C ALA A 366 -7.21 -9.92 -21.19
N LEU A 367 -6.46 -9.68 -20.12
CA LEU A 367 -5.64 -8.47 -19.97
C LEU A 367 -4.55 -8.41 -21.04
N VAL A 368 -3.84 -9.53 -21.25
CA VAL A 368 -2.81 -9.66 -22.29
C VAL A 368 -3.39 -9.40 -23.67
N GLU A 369 -4.53 -10.00 -24.00
CA GLU A 369 -5.21 -9.78 -25.28
C GLU A 369 -5.60 -8.29 -25.46
N ALA A 370 -6.13 -7.66 -24.42
CA ALA A 370 -6.46 -6.25 -24.45
C ALA A 370 -5.23 -5.37 -24.71
N ILE A 371 -4.08 -5.67 -24.10
CA ILE A 371 -2.82 -4.97 -24.32
C ILE A 371 -2.31 -5.21 -25.76
N HIS A 372 -2.40 -6.44 -26.28
CA HIS A 372 -2.00 -6.75 -27.67
C HIS A 372 -2.82 -6.03 -28.72
N THR A 373 -4.06 -5.67 -28.43
CA THR A 373 -4.92 -4.91 -29.35
C THR A 373 -4.78 -3.40 -29.21
N TYR A 374 -4.03 -2.92 -28.22
CA TYR A 374 -3.72 -1.49 -28.09
C TYR A 374 -2.67 -1.10 -29.14
N ARG A 375 -2.94 0.01 -29.84
CA ARG A 375 -1.97 0.66 -30.72
C ARG A 375 -1.84 2.10 -30.27
N ALA A 376 -0.62 2.51 -29.93
CA ALA A 376 -0.33 3.92 -29.69
C ALA A 376 -0.55 4.69 -31.00
N GLU A 377 -1.26 5.81 -30.93
CA GLU A 377 -1.34 6.72 -32.08
C GLU A 377 0.07 7.20 -32.40
N ALA A 378 0.43 7.23 -33.69
CA ALA A 378 1.71 7.77 -34.12
C ALA A 378 1.75 9.26 -33.74
N ALA A 379 2.68 9.62 -32.85
CA ALA A 379 2.88 10.99 -32.38
C ALA A 379 3.41 11.91 -33.48
#